data_AF-A0A357MCV2-F1
#
_entry.id   AF-A0A357MCV2-F1
#
_cell.length_a   1.000
_cell.length_b   1.000
_cell.length_c   1.000
_cell.angle_alpha   90.00
_cell.angle_beta   90.00
_cell.angle_gamma   90.00
#
_symmetry.space_group_name_H-M   'P 1'
#
loop_
_entity.id
_entity.type
_entity.pdbx_description
1 polymer ?
#
loop_
_entity_poly.entity_id
_entity_poly.type
_entity_poly.pdbx_seq_one_letter_code
_entity_poly.pdbx_strand_id
1 'polypeptide(L)'
;MNKLSTAIMACTLALTLPMTALVANAPKYGLTATHQEYHITGNKIVIKLQPKVINNVTMVPARAVFEALGFTVKWDGKKKAFHAENGERETDFVIGTDSFFAYSTHSLGMTAPTSLGTAPVTISGSVYVPVGLFRIILGNDNAVVVKDGNIRINGDKVSKDADKKGTEIPNPYVSYNTVEDARKAMGVDFAVPSLLPKNYKQDVISIINDTEIKMAQIVYQNGDNKLYYRVSQNSGDISGDYNEYETTKTVAIGELKITLKGNKGLVSIASWEANGFNYCLMPDSALSVEELQAIIKSII
;
A
#
# COMPACT_ATOMS: atom_id res chain seq x y z
N MET A 1 34.05 40.59 -89.32
CA MET A 1 33.56 41.71 -90.15
C MET A 1 32.06 41.85 -89.96
N ASN A 2 31.62 43.09 -89.71
CA ASN A 2 30.23 43.61 -89.79
C ASN A 2 29.37 43.36 -88.54
N LYS A 3 29.22 44.31 -87.60
CA LYS A 3 28.52 45.64 -87.58
C LYS A 3 27.20 45.48 -86.77
N LEU A 4 27.04 46.20 -85.65
CA LEU A 4 26.16 47.38 -85.46
C LEU A 4 24.73 47.16 -86.01
N SER A 5 23.60 47.44 -85.35
CA SER A 5 23.24 48.35 -84.26
C SER A 5 21.70 48.28 -84.07
N THR A 6 21.21 48.57 -82.85
CA THR A 6 20.04 49.43 -82.50
C THR A 6 18.66 49.15 -83.18
N ALA A 7 17.50 48.97 -82.52
CA ALA A 7 16.71 49.92 -81.71
C ALA A 7 15.43 49.22 -81.16
N ILE A 8 15.07 49.37 -79.87
CA ILE A 8 13.93 50.17 -79.32
C ILE A 8 12.54 49.85 -79.93
N MET A 9 11.59 49.34 -79.13
CA MET A 9 10.38 50.07 -78.67
C MET A 9 9.30 49.15 -78.05
N ALA A 10 8.94 49.50 -76.80
CA ALA A 10 7.72 49.24 -76.02
C ALA A 10 6.56 48.38 -76.58
N CYS A 11 6.03 47.46 -75.76
CA CYS A 11 4.74 47.66 -75.07
C CYS A 11 4.39 46.49 -74.13
N THR A 12 3.87 46.86 -72.97
CA THR A 12 3.43 46.08 -71.82
C THR A 12 2.31 45.08 -72.09
N LEU A 13 2.41 43.86 -71.52
CA LEU A 13 1.37 43.28 -70.66
C LEU A 13 2.03 42.28 -69.70
N ALA A 14 2.32 42.72 -68.47
CA ALA A 14 2.68 41.81 -67.39
C ALA A 14 1.38 41.15 -66.88
N LEU A 15 1.08 39.95 -67.38
CA LEU A 15 0.22 39.01 -66.67
C LEU A 15 1.12 38.24 -65.70
N THR A 16 1.38 38.84 -64.54
CA THR A 16 1.88 38.11 -63.38
C THR A 16 0.75 37.21 -62.87
N LEU A 17 0.64 36.01 -63.42
CA LEU A 17 0.07 34.93 -62.63
C LEU A 17 1.06 34.68 -61.48
N PRO A 18 0.67 34.77 -60.21
CA PRO A 18 1.47 34.15 -59.17
C PRO A 18 1.47 32.67 -59.53
N MET A 19 2.59 32.19 -60.08
CA MET A 19 2.89 30.78 -60.03
C MET A 19 3.08 30.52 -58.54
N THR A 20 1.97 30.20 -57.87
CA THR A 20 2.02 29.63 -56.53
C THR A 20 2.88 28.40 -56.70
N ALA A 21 4.13 28.53 -56.28
CA ALA A 21 5.00 27.40 -56.08
C ALA A 21 4.19 26.46 -55.20
N LEU A 22 3.72 25.35 -55.78
CA LEU A 22 3.37 24.19 -54.99
C LEU A 22 4.71 23.74 -54.42
N VAL A 23 5.11 24.38 -53.32
CA VAL A 23 6.06 23.81 -52.39
C VAL A 23 5.38 22.51 -52.03
N ALA A 24 5.88 21.42 -52.61
CA ALA A 24 5.58 20.10 -52.12
C ALA A 24 6.02 20.12 -50.66
N ASN A 25 5.07 20.39 -49.77
CA ASN A 25 5.16 20.03 -48.37
C ASN A 25 5.26 18.51 -48.38
N ALA A 26 6.47 18.00 -48.61
CA ALA A 26 6.86 16.78 -47.94
C ALA A 26 6.50 17.02 -46.47
N PRO A 27 5.65 16.19 -45.85
CA PRO A 27 5.46 16.32 -44.42
C PRO A 27 6.84 16.12 -43.82
N LYS A 28 7.43 17.22 -43.35
CA LYS A 28 8.45 17.16 -42.32
C LYS A 28 7.73 16.60 -41.11
N TYR A 29 7.56 15.29 -41.07
CA TYR A 29 7.31 14.59 -39.82
C TYR A 29 8.60 14.76 -39.02
N GLY A 30 8.70 15.91 -38.36
CA GLY A 30 9.72 16.17 -37.38
C GLY A 30 9.56 15.11 -36.31
N LEU A 31 10.61 14.31 -36.11
CA LEU A 31 10.76 13.53 -34.90
C LEU A 31 11.04 14.52 -33.78
N THR A 32 9.98 15.05 -33.18
CA THR A 32 10.11 15.71 -31.89
C THR A 32 10.02 14.61 -30.84
N ALA A 33 11.17 14.02 -30.50
CA ALA A 33 11.29 13.27 -29.27
C ALA A 33 11.14 14.30 -28.13
N THR A 34 9.93 14.44 -27.60
CA THR A 34 9.73 15.17 -26.37
C THR A 34 10.40 14.37 -25.27
N HIS A 35 11.48 14.92 -24.70
CA HIS A 35 12.08 14.44 -23.48
C HIS A 35 11.05 14.65 -22.37
N GLN A 36 10.21 13.65 -22.14
CA GLN A 36 9.26 13.68 -21.04
C GLN A 36 10.09 13.57 -19.76
N GLU A 37 10.22 14.67 -19.01
CA GLU A 37 10.77 14.64 -17.67
C GLU A 37 9.72 13.96 -16.77
N TYR A 38 10.07 12.83 -16.17
CA TYR A 38 9.16 12.12 -15.26
C TYR A 38 9.48 12.54 -13.82
N HIS A 39 8.45 12.95 -13.08
CA HIS A 39 8.53 13.28 -11.65
C HIS A 39 8.02 12.10 -10.82
N ILE A 40 8.89 11.41 -10.07
CA ILE A 40 8.45 10.47 -9.02
C ILE A 40 8.24 11.27 -7.74
N THR A 41 7.11 11.08 -7.05
CA THR A 41 6.84 11.65 -5.72
C THR A 41 6.81 10.55 -4.65
N GLY A 42 7.92 10.33 -3.96
CA GLY A 42 7.98 9.55 -2.71
C GLY A 42 8.35 10.48 -1.56
N ASN A 43 7.63 10.45 -0.43
CA ASN A 43 7.89 11.37 0.71
C ASN A 43 8.01 12.86 0.32
N LYS A 44 7.24 13.33 -0.68
CA LYS A 44 7.32 14.70 -1.27
C LYS A 44 8.63 15.05 -2.02
N ILE A 45 9.47 14.08 -2.38
CA ILE A 45 10.69 14.29 -3.18
C ILE A 45 10.38 14.14 -4.66
N VAL A 46 10.76 15.10 -5.50
CA VAL A 46 10.69 15.01 -6.97
C VAL A 46 12.08 14.71 -7.52
N ILE A 47 12.25 13.54 -8.16
CA ILE A 47 13.50 13.16 -8.85
C ILE A 47 13.32 13.20 -10.37
N LYS A 48 14.31 13.76 -11.08
CA LYS A 48 14.37 13.72 -12.54
C LYS A 48 14.88 12.38 -13.01
N LEU A 49 14.08 11.65 -13.78
CA LEU A 49 14.46 10.37 -14.35
C LEU A 49 14.42 10.38 -15.88
N GLN A 50 15.16 9.43 -16.46
CA GLN A 50 15.10 9.11 -17.88
C GLN A 50 14.58 7.68 -18.09
N PRO A 51 13.26 7.42 -17.93
CA PRO A 51 12.67 6.14 -18.26
C PRO A 51 12.86 5.77 -19.73
N LYS A 52 12.81 4.48 -20.01
CA LYS A 52 12.88 3.91 -21.37
C LYS A 52 11.73 2.95 -21.54
N VAL A 53 11.16 2.88 -22.75
CA VAL A 53 10.20 1.82 -23.07
C VAL A 53 10.95 0.75 -23.85
N ILE A 54 10.93 -0.48 -23.34
CA ILE A 54 11.59 -1.65 -23.95
C ILE A 54 10.57 -2.78 -23.95
N ASN A 55 10.32 -3.39 -25.10
CA ASN A 55 9.31 -4.46 -25.25
C ASN A 55 7.94 -4.09 -24.68
N ASN A 56 7.50 -2.84 -24.89
CA ASN A 56 6.25 -2.29 -24.34
C ASN A 56 6.20 -2.21 -22.80
N VAL A 57 7.32 -2.40 -22.10
CA VAL A 57 7.47 -2.23 -20.65
C VAL A 57 8.21 -0.93 -20.35
N THR A 58 7.68 -0.15 -19.42
CA THR A 58 8.35 1.07 -18.93
C THR A 58 9.44 0.69 -17.95
N MET A 59 10.68 1.05 -18.28
CA MET A 59 11.89 0.79 -17.53
C MET A 59 12.40 2.05 -16.86
N VAL A 60 12.83 1.97 -15.60
CA VAL A 60 13.34 3.10 -14.83
C VAL A 60 14.74 2.81 -14.27
N PRO A 61 15.60 3.83 -14.05
CA PRO A 61 16.91 3.64 -13.44
C PRO A 61 16.77 3.10 -12.02
N ALA A 62 17.17 1.85 -11.79
CA ALA A 62 16.84 1.10 -10.59
C ALA A 62 17.32 1.83 -9.32
N ARG A 63 18.60 2.16 -9.25
CA ARG A 63 19.22 2.79 -8.06
C ARG A 63 18.55 4.11 -7.69
N ALA A 64 18.31 4.98 -8.67
CA ALA A 64 17.71 6.29 -8.41
C ALA A 64 16.30 6.17 -7.81
N VAL A 65 15.50 5.21 -8.30
CA VAL A 65 14.14 4.99 -7.78
C VAL A 65 14.17 4.32 -6.42
N PHE A 66 15.01 3.30 -6.22
CA PHE A 66 15.18 2.62 -4.94
C PHE A 66 15.63 3.57 -3.83
N GLU A 67 16.66 4.38 -4.07
CA GLU A 67 17.20 5.32 -3.09
C GLU A 67 16.19 6.42 -2.74
N ALA A 68 15.40 6.90 -3.71
CA ALA A 68 14.32 7.84 -3.45
C ALA A 68 13.18 7.26 -2.60
N LEU A 69 13.02 5.94 -2.58
CA LEU A 69 12.09 5.19 -1.73
C LEU A 69 12.74 4.75 -0.39
N GLY A 70 13.98 5.16 -0.12
CA GLY A 70 14.69 4.83 1.12
C GLY A 70 15.39 3.47 1.13
N PHE A 71 15.53 2.79 -0.02
CA PHE A 71 16.28 1.55 -0.13
C PHE A 71 17.77 1.82 -0.34
N THR A 72 18.61 0.92 0.17
CA THR A 72 20.01 0.81 -0.22
C THR A 72 20.14 -0.26 -1.30
N VAL A 73 20.97 -0.04 -2.32
CA VAL A 73 21.19 -1.01 -3.42
C VAL A 73 22.67 -1.41 -3.48
N LYS A 74 22.94 -2.70 -3.29
CA LYS A 74 24.29 -3.28 -3.30
C LYS A 74 24.39 -4.39 -4.36
N TRP A 75 25.58 -4.57 -4.93
CA TRP A 75 25.85 -5.73 -5.77
C TRP A 75 26.33 -6.90 -4.90
N ASP A 76 25.65 -8.05 -5.01
CA ASP A 76 26.09 -9.31 -4.45
C ASP A 76 26.79 -10.13 -5.54
N GLY A 77 28.11 -10.16 -5.50
CA GLY A 77 28.93 -10.90 -6.46
C GLY A 77 28.80 -12.42 -6.37
N LYS A 78 28.35 -12.97 -5.23
CA LYS A 78 28.13 -14.41 -5.06
C LYS A 78 26.82 -14.82 -5.71
N LYS A 79 25.75 -14.07 -5.47
CA LYS A 79 24.43 -14.29 -6.08
C LYS A 79 24.35 -13.79 -7.53
N LYS A 80 25.32 -12.98 -7.96
CA LYS A 80 25.29 -12.23 -9.24
C LYS A 80 24.01 -11.41 -9.38
N ALA A 81 23.59 -10.80 -8.27
CA ALA A 81 22.34 -10.07 -8.15
C ALA A 81 22.57 -8.68 -7.54
N PHE A 82 21.69 -7.74 -7.86
CA PHE A 82 21.55 -6.52 -7.08
C PHE A 82 20.59 -6.79 -5.93
N HIS A 83 21.07 -6.57 -4.71
CA HIS A 83 20.29 -6.64 -3.49
C HIS A 83 19.82 -5.23 -3.12
N ALA A 84 18.51 -5.07 -2.90
CA ALA A 84 17.91 -3.83 -2.44
C ALA A 84 17.13 -4.04 -1.14
N GLU A 85 17.39 -3.23 -0.11
CA GLU A 85 16.74 -3.32 1.20
C GLU A 85 16.47 -1.94 1.82
N ASN A 86 15.40 -1.80 2.62
CA ASN A 86 15.11 -0.59 3.39
C ASN A 86 14.83 -0.86 4.89
N GLY A 87 15.22 -2.03 5.39
CA GLY A 87 14.96 -2.46 6.77
C GLY A 87 13.57 -3.09 7.01
N GLU A 88 12.61 -2.90 6.11
CA GLU A 88 11.28 -3.56 6.16
C GLU A 88 11.09 -4.57 5.01
N ARG A 89 11.56 -4.22 3.81
CA ARG A 89 11.42 -4.98 2.57
C ARG A 89 12.76 -5.16 1.91
N GLU A 90 12.88 -6.29 1.21
CA GLU A 90 14.08 -6.66 0.48
C GLU A 90 13.71 -7.28 -0.87
N THR A 91 14.60 -7.16 -1.85
CA THR A 91 14.53 -7.89 -3.12
C THR A 91 15.93 -8.16 -3.66
N ASP A 92 16.07 -9.25 -4.41
CA ASP A 92 17.22 -9.50 -5.26
C ASP A 92 16.75 -9.46 -6.73
N PHE A 93 17.44 -8.69 -7.58
CA PHE A 93 17.17 -8.66 -9.03
C PHE A 93 18.44 -8.90 -9.85
N VAL A 94 18.31 -9.71 -10.90
CA VAL A 94 19.42 -10.19 -11.72
C VAL A 94 19.30 -9.63 -13.13
N ILE A 95 20.39 -9.08 -13.67
CA ILE A 95 20.43 -8.62 -15.06
C ILE A 95 20.15 -9.80 -16.00
N GLY A 96 19.20 -9.61 -16.92
CA GLY A 96 18.82 -10.64 -17.90
C GLY A 96 17.84 -11.70 -17.38
N THR A 97 17.35 -11.59 -16.14
CA THR A 97 16.33 -12.50 -15.59
C THR A 97 15.01 -11.77 -15.33
N ASP A 98 13.93 -12.21 -15.97
CA ASP A 98 12.57 -11.70 -15.75
C ASP A 98 11.85 -12.52 -14.67
N SER A 99 12.30 -12.36 -13.43
CA SER A 99 11.73 -13.02 -12.26
C SER A 99 11.97 -12.14 -11.05
N PHE A 100 10.87 -11.67 -10.46
CA PHE A 100 10.88 -10.67 -9.40
C PHE A 100 10.09 -11.15 -8.20
N PHE A 101 10.63 -10.90 -7.03
CA PHE A 101 10.01 -11.24 -5.76
C PHE A 101 10.48 -10.26 -4.69
N ALA A 102 9.70 -10.16 -3.62
CA ALA A 102 10.05 -9.38 -2.45
C ALA A 102 9.91 -10.25 -1.21
N TYR A 103 10.67 -9.95 -0.18
CA TYR A 103 10.58 -10.62 1.11
C TYR A 103 10.65 -9.60 2.24
N SER A 104 10.03 -9.94 3.37
CA SER A 104 10.01 -9.08 4.57
C SER A 104 11.18 -9.42 5.47
N THR A 105 11.88 -8.40 5.95
CA THR A 105 13.01 -8.54 6.89
C THR A 105 12.60 -9.16 8.24
N HIS A 106 11.30 -9.11 8.58
CA HIS A 106 10.78 -9.49 9.91
C HIS A 106 9.72 -10.60 9.89
N SER A 107 9.48 -11.25 8.74
CA SER A 107 8.55 -12.37 8.64
C SER A 107 9.03 -13.41 7.63
N LEU A 108 8.68 -14.68 7.84
CA LEU A 108 9.04 -15.81 6.96
C LEU A 108 8.19 -15.84 5.66
N GLY A 109 7.96 -14.66 5.06
CA GLY A 109 7.13 -14.49 3.88
C GLY A 109 7.95 -14.00 2.69
N MET A 110 7.95 -14.77 1.61
CA MET A 110 8.40 -14.33 0.28
C MET A 110 7.18 -14.25 -0.65
N THR A 111 7.15 -13.26 -1.54
CA THR A 111 6.18 -13.28 -2.65
C THR A 111 6.54 -14.40 -3.63
N ALA A 112 5.53 -14.95 -4.32
CA ALA A 112 5.80 -15.84 -5.45
C ALA A 112 6.60 -15.08 -6.54
N PRO A 113 7.58 -15.72 -7.20
CA PRO A 113 8.28 -15.10 -8.32
C PRO A 113 7.31 -14.69 -9.42
N THR A 114 7.40 -13.43 -9.84
CA THR A 114 6.51 -12.80 -10.82
C THR A 114 7.33 -12.31 -12.02
N SER A 115 6.85 -12.60 -13.23
CA SER A 115 7.39 -12.04 -14.47
C SER A 115 6.69 -10.72 -14.78
N LEU A 116 7.46 -9.72 -15.22
CA LEU A 116 6.95 -8.41 -15.64
C LEU A 116 7.11 -8.19 -17.15
N GLY A 117 7.47 -9.24 -17.89
CA GLY A 117 7.60 -9.26 -19.34
C GLY A 117 8.91 -8.68 -19.87
N THR A 118 9.79 -8.17 -19.01
CA THR A 118 11.13 -7.66 -19.40
C THR A 118 12.09 -7.75 -18.24
N ALA A 119 13.26 -8.36 -18.47
CA ALA A 119 14.31 -8.48 -17.46
C ALA A 119 15.02 -7.14 -17.18
N PRO A 120 15.71 -7.00 -16.04
CA PRO A 120 16.62 -5.89 -15.81
C PRO A 120 17.73 -5.85 -16.87
N VAL A 121 18.07 -4.66 -17.36
CA VAL A 121 19.08 -4.45 -18.41
C VAL A 121 20.04 -3.32 -18.03
N THR A 122 21.24 -3.34 -18.60
CA THR A 122 22.18 -2.23 -18.44
C THR A 122 22.13 -1.33 -19.68
N ILE A 123 21.93 -0.02 -19.47
CA ILE A 123 21.91 0.99 -20.52
C ILE A 123 22.84 2.12 -20.08
N SER A 124 23.88 2.38 -20.86
CA SER A 124 24.87 3.43 -20.58
C SER A 124 25.43 3.37 -19.16
N GLY A 125 25.74 2.17 -18.67
CA GLY A 125 26.30 1.94 -17.33
C GLY A 125 25.30 2.01 -16.18
N SER A 126 24.03 2.34 -16.43
CA SER A 126 22.97 2.32 -15.43
C SER A 126 22.12 1.06 -15.58
N VAL A 127 21.72 0.45 -14.46
CA VAL A 127 20.79 -0.68 -14.46
C VAL A 127 19.36 -0.16 -14.47
N TYR A 128 18.57 -0.69 -15.40
CA TYR A 128 17.17 -0.39 -15.59
C TYR A 128 16.33 -1.59 -15.22
N VAL A 129 15.23 -1.35 -14.50
CA VAL A 129 14.26 -2.37 -14.08
C VAL A 129 12.86 -1.99 -14.56
N PRO A 130 11.95 -2.96 -14.77
CA PRO A 130 10.55 -2.66 -15.01
C PRO A 130 9.97 -1.84 -13.87
N VAL A 131 9.25 -0.76 -14.19
CA VAL A 131 8.61 0.08 -13.17
C VAL A 131 7.59 -0.72 -12.34
N GLY A 132 7.01 -1.78 -12.90
CA GLY A 132 6.10 -2.68 -12.19
C GLY A 132 6.74 -3.40 -11.00
N LEU A 133 8.07 -3.49 -10.94
CA LEU A 133 8.81 -4.10 -9.82
C LEU A 133 8.44 -3.45 -8.49
N PHE A 134 8.21 -2.14 -8.49
CA PHE A 134 7.88 -1.41 -7.28
C PHE A 134 6.49 -1.76 -6.72
N ARG A 135 5.57 -2.32 -7.52
CA ARG A 135 4.31 -2.89 -7.00
C ARG A 135 4.55 -4.12 -6.15
N ILE A 136 5.46 -5.00 -6.60
CA ILE A 136 5.83 -6.23 -5.91
C ILE A 136 6.54 -5.90 -4.59
N ILE A 137 7.51 -4.99 -4.63
CA ILE A 137 8.34 -4.66 -3.47
C ILE A 137 7.56 -3.92 -2.40
N LEU A 138 6.69 -3.00 -2.81
CA LEU A 138 5.83 -2.24 -1.89
C LEU A 138 4.61 -3.06 -1.45
N GLY A 139 4.33 -4.20 -2.09
CA GLY A 139 3.18 -5.05 -1.80
C GLY A 139 1.85 -4.35 -2.09
N ASN A 140 1.81 -3.49 -3.11
CA ASN A 140 0.64 -2.70 -3.49
C ASN A 140 0.57 -2.55 -5.02
N ASP A 141 -0.48 -3.10 -5.63
CA ASP A 141 -0.70 -3.04 -7.09
C ASP A 141 -0.90 -1.60 -7.61
N ASN A 142 -1.42 -0.72 -6.76
CA ASN A 142 -1.62 0.69 -7.07
C ASN A 142 -0.43 1.57 -6.68
N ALA A 143 0.68 0.98 -6.20
CA ALA A 143 1.88 1.73 -5.86
C ALA A 143 2.46 2.46 -7.08
N VAL A 144 2.23 1.95 -8.29
CA VAL A 144 2.78 2.52 -9.53
C VAL A 144 1.65 2.93 -10.46
N VAL A 145 1.59 4.22 -10.75
CA VAL A 145 0.70 4.81 -11.77
C VAL A 145 1.55 5.34 -12.91
N VAL A 146 1.32 4.83 -14.12
CA VAL A 146 1.92 5.36 -15.36
C VAL A 146 0.81 5.96 -16.19
N LYS A 147 0.75 7.29 -16.30
CA LYS A 147 -0.32 7.99 -17.01
C LYS A 147 0.21 9.30 -17.61
N ASP A 148 -0.18 9.59 -18.85
CA ASP A 148 0.12 10.86 -19.53
C ASP A 148 1.61 11.26 -19.47
N GLY A 149 2.51 10.29 -19.67
CA GLY A 149 3.96 10.55 -19.58
C GLY A 149 4.48 10.82 -18.18
N ASN A 150 3.72 10.52 -17.13
CA ASN A 150 4.12 10.62 -15.73
C ASN A 150 4.16 9.25 -15.07
N ILE A 151 5.17 9.03 -14.23
CA ILE A 151 5.31 7.84 -13.39
C ILE A 151 5.22 8.30 -11.94
N ARG A 152 4.16 7.93 -11.24
CA ARG A 152 4.03 8.14 -9.80
C ARG A 152 4.28 6.82 -9.09
N ILE A 153 5.21 6.81 -8.15
CA ILE A 153 5.43 5.68 -7.25
C ILE A 153 5.10 6.13 -5.83
N ASN A 154 4.07 5.54 -5.23
CA ASN A 154 3.67 5.84 -3.87
C ASN A 154 4.40 4.93 -2.89
N GLY A 155 5.45 5.48 -2.25
CA GLY A 155 6.22 4.80 -1.21
C GLY A 155 5.65 4.97 0.20
N ASP A 156 4.59 5.78 0.37
CA ASP A 156 3.92 5.87 1.67
C ASP A 156 3.44 4.46 2.06
N LYS A 157 3.51 4.14 3.36
CA LYS A 157 2.74 3.01 3.87
C LYS A 157 1.32 3.25 3.38
N VAL A 158 0.88 2.41 2.46
CA VAL A 158 -0.52 2.13 2.38
C VAL A 158 -0.86 1.75 3.81
N SER A 159 -1.73 2.52 4.46
CA SER A 159 -2.49 1.95 5.56
C SER A 159 -2.96 0.57 5.09
N LYS A 160 -3.21 -0.38 5.97
CA LYS A 160 -3.70 -1.70 5.57
C LYS A 160 -5.08 -1.67 4.86
N ASP A 161 -5.52 -0.49 4.40
CA ASP A 161 -6.87 -0.10 4.04
C ASP A 161 -7.00 0.52 2.64
N ALA A 162 -5.92 0.72 1.86
CA ALA A 162 -6.05 1.32 0.51
C ALA A 162 -5.55 0.40 -0.62
N ASP A 163 -6.52 -0.20 -1.30
CA ASP A 163 -6.43 -0.90 -2.60
C ASP A 163 -5.98 -2.36 -2.60
N LYS A 164 -6.99 -3.17 -2.26
CA LYS A 164 -7.12 -4.60 -2.54
C LYS A 164 -7.79 -4.78 -3.91
N LYS A 165 -7.05 -5.12 -4.97
CA LYS A 165 -7.64 -5.64 -6.23
C LYS A 165 -6.85 -6.83 -6.81
N GLY A 166 -6.36 -7.71 -5.94
CA GLY A 166 -6.29 -9.15 -6.20
C GLY A 166 -7.58 -9.82 -5.73
N THR A 167 -7.76 -11.13 -5.94
CA THR A 167 -8.88 -11.92 -5.41
C THR A 167 -8.84 -11.98 -3.89
N GLU A 168 -9.22 -10.87 -3.28
CA GLU A 168 -9.20 -10.65 -1.86
C GLU A 168 -10.50 -11.23 -1.31
N ILE A 169 -10.37 -12.14 -0.35
CA ILE A 169 -11.51 -12.49 0.51
C ILE A 169 -12.04 -11.14 1.01
N PRO A 170 -13.31 -10.79 0.72
CA PRO A 170 -13.87 -9.52 1.14
C PRO A 170 -13.55 -9.33 2.62
N ASN A 171 -12.94 -8.20 2.98
CA ASN A 171 -12.77 -7.89 4.39
C ASN A 171 -14.19 -7.71 4.97
N PRO A 172 -14.68 -8.62 5.83
CA PRO A 172 -16.07 -8.56 6.27
C PRO A 172 -16.27 -7.45 7.33
N TYR A 173 -15.19 -6.79 7.75
CA TYR A 173 -15.23 -5.68 8.69
C TYR A 173 -15.57 -4.35 8.00
N VAL A 174 -16.62 -3.70 8.49
CA VAL A 174 -17.02 -2.34 8.11
C VAL A 174 -16.68 -1.39 9.26
N SER A 175 -15.98 -0.29 8.97
CA SER A 175 -15.54 0.66 9.99
C SER A 175 -16.58 1.75 10.27
N TYR A 176 -16.65 2.21 11.52
CA TYR A 176 -17.57 3.23 12.00
C TYR A 176 -16.83 4.28 12.85
N ASN A 177 -17.35 5.52 12.85
CA ASN A 177 -16.76 6.62 13.62
C ASN A 177 -17.23 6.64 15.08
N THR A 178 -18.44 6.14 15.35
CA THR A 178 -19.08 6.20 16.68
C THR A 178 -19.63 4.85 17.09
N VAL A 179 -19.75 4.63 18.40
CA VAL A 179 -20.35 3.42 18.96
C VAL A 179 -21.85 3.39 18.62
N GLU A 180 -22.51 4.54 18.59
CA GLU A 180 -23.92 4.67 18.23
C GLU A 180 -24.18 4.19 16.80
N ASP A 181 -23.31 4.52 15.84
CA ASP A 181 -23.47 4.05 14.46
C ASP A 181 -23.15 2.56 14.33
N ALA A 182 -22.17 2.05 15.09
CA ALA A 182 -21.89 0.63 15.17
C ALA A 182 -23.06 -0.18 15.74
N ARG A 183 -23.72 0.32 16.80
CA ARG A 183 -24.94 -0.26 17.38
C ARG A 183 -26.10 -0.26 16.37
N LYS A 184 -26.31 0.84 15.65
CA LYS A 184 -27.33 0.91 14.58
C LYS A 184 -27.05 -0.11 13.48
N ALA A 185 -25.80 -0.26 13.06
CA ALA A 185 -25.39 -1.22 12.04
C ALA A 185 -25.61 -2.67 12.48
N MET A 186 -25.35 -2.97 13.76
CA MET A 186 -25.67 -4.27 14.33
C MET A 186 -27.16 -4.44 14.63
N GLY A 187 -27.94 -3.36 14.71
CA GLY A 187 -29.35 -3.40 15.13
C GLY A 187 -29.56 -3.85 16.57
N VAL A 188 -28.52 -3.75 17.41
CA VAL A 188 -28.56 -4.11 18.84
C VAL A 188 -27.73 -3.13 19.64
N ASP A 189 -28.18 -2.87 20.87
CA ASP A 189 -27.42 -2.07 21.83
C ASP A 189 -26.52 -2.97 22.65
N PHE A 190 -25.23 -2.64 22.69
CA PHE A 190 -24.21 -3.32 23.48
C PHE A 190 -23.46 -2.32 24.34
N ALA A 191 -23.07 -2.74 25.54
CA ALA A 191 -22.27 -1.93 26.44
C ALA A 191 -20.83 -1.78 25.92
N VAL A 192 -20.15 -0.72 26.34
CA VAL A 192 -18.73 -0.47 26.04
C VAL A 192 -18.02 -0.01 27.31
N PRO A 193 -16.71 -0.26 27.46
CA PRO A 193 -15.97 0.23 28.62
C PRO A 193 -16.09 1.74 28.79
N SER A 194 -16.56 2.19 29.95
CA SER A 194 -16.53 3.59 30.36
C SER A 194 -15.22 3.98 31.08
N LEU A 195 -14.44 2.97 31.50
CA LEU A 195 -13.10 3.12 32.05
C LEU A 195 -12.08 2.45 31.12
N LEU A 196 -10.98 3.14 30.84
CA LEU A 196 -9.86 2.64 30.05
C LEU A 196 -8.57 2.71 30.86
N PRO A 197 -7.54 1.90 30.50
CA PRO A 197 -6.20 2.12 31.03
C PRO A 197 -5.73 3.54 30.74
N LYS A 198 -4.82 4.04 31.58
CA LYS A 198 -4.34 5.43 31.49
C LYS A 198 -3.82 5.74 30.08
N ASN A 199 -4.25 6.89 29.54
CA ASN A 199 -3.90 7.42 28.22
C ASN A 199 -4.45 6.68 27.00
N TYR A 200 -5.23 5.60 27.19
CA TYR A 200 -5.90 4.95 26.07
C TYR A 200 -7.06 5.82 25.56
N LYS A 201 -7.23 5.85 24.25
CA LYS A 201 -8.34 6.50 23.56
C LYS A 201 -8.92 5.54 22.53
N GLN A 202 -10.19 5.68 22.22
CA GLN A 202 -10.79 4.94 21.10
C GLN A 202 -10.05 5.30 19.80
N ASP A 203 -9.67 4.27 19.05
CA ASP A 203 -8.98 4.37 17.76
C ASP A 203 -9.92 3.94 16.63
N VAL A 204 -10.20 2.64 16.53
CA VAL A 204 -11.02 2.06 15.45
C VAL A 204 -12.25 1.36 16.03
N ILE A 205 -13.40 1.53 15.38
CA ILE A 205 -14.59 0.68 15.57
C ILE A 205 -14.88 -0.03 14.26
N SER A 206 -15.04 -1.35 14.30
CA SER A 206 -15.34 -2.17 13.14
C SER A 206 -16.37 -3.23 13.46
N ILE A 207 -17.32 -3.45 12.56
CA ILE A 207 -18.36 -4.49 12.66
C ILE A 207 -18.12 -5.56 11.61
N ILE A 208 -18.15 -6.82 12.01
CA ILE A 208 -18.44 -7.95 11.12
C ILE A 208 -19.91 -8.31 11.30
N ASN A 209 -20.67 -8.28 10.22
CA ASN A 209 -22.10 -8.61 10.22
C ASN A 209 -22.38 -9.50 9.01
N ASP A 210 -21.87 -10.73 9.10
CA ASP A 210 -22.06 -11.79 8.10
C ASP A 210 -23.11 -12.79 8.60
N THR A 211 -23.51 -13.75 7.76
CA THR A 211 -24.47 -14.80 8.10
C THR A 211 -24.00 -15.68 9.25
N GLU A 212 -22.68 -15.84 9.43
CA GLU A 212 -22.09 -16.69 10.46
C GLU A 212 -21.65 -15.93 11.72
N ILE A 213 -21.22 -14.67 11.57
CA ILE A 213 -20.61 -13.89 12.65
C ILE A 213 -21.21 -12.48 12.69
N LYS A 214 -21.70 -12.12 13.87
CA LYS A 214 -22.17 -10.77 14.17
C LYS A 214 -21.45 -10.23 15.40
N MET A 215 -20.49 -9.35 15.18
CA MET A 215 -19.57 -8.87 16.20
C MET A 215 -19.11 -7.43 15.95
N ALA A 216 -19.04 -6.64 17.01
CA ALA A 216 -18.27 -5.40 17.05
C ALA A 216 -16.87 -5.65 17.62
N GLN A 217 -15.88 -5.00 17.02
CA GLN A 217 -14.55 -4.81 17.58
C GLN A 217 -14.29 -3.31 17.77
N ILE A 218 -13.93 -2.93 18.98
CA ILE A 218 -13.47 -1.58 19.33
C ILE A 218 -12.02 -1.69 19.77
N VAL A 219 -11.15 -0.90 19.15
CA VAL A 219 -9.74 -0.80 19.49
C VAL A 219 -9.53 0.48 20.29
N TYR A 220 -8.93 0.35 21.46
CA TYR A 220 -8.42 1.48 22.23
C TYR A 220 -6.90 1.48 22.14
N GLN A 221 -6.28 2.65 21.95
CA GLN A 221 -4.86 2.78 21.69
C GLN A 221 -4.17 3.79 22.62
N ASN A 222 -2.94 3.48 23.00
CA ASN A 222 -1.97 4.39 23.64
C ASN A 222 -0.57 4.15 23.05
N GLY A 223 -0.15 5.01 22.14
CA GLY A 223 1.08 4.81 21.36
C GLY A 223 0.97 3.52 20.55
N ASP A 224 1.95 2.62 20.70
CA ASP A 224 1.94 1.33 20.00
C ASP A 224 1.09 0.26 20.69
N ASN A 225 0.64 0.49 21.92
CA ASN A 225 -0.15 -0.48 22.68
C ASN A 225 -1.63 -0.38 22.36
N LYS A 226 -2.28 -1.54 22.13
CA LYS A 226 -3.72 -1.62 21.90
C LYS A 226 -4.43 -2.47 22.94
N LEU A 227 -5.71 -2.17 23.13
CA LEU A 227 -6.68 -2.98 23.87
C LEU A 227 -7.84 -3.22 22.92
N TYR A 228 -8.04 -4.48 22.55
CA TYR A 228 -9.18 -4.89 21.74
C TYR A 228 -10.34 -5.25 22.67
N TYR A 229 -11.49 -4.63 22.44
CA TYR A 229 -12.76 -5.02 23.01
C TYR A 229 -13.63 -5.61 21.90
N ARG A 230 -14.12 -6.83 22.10
CA ARG A 230 -15.04 -7.49 21.18
C ARG A 230 -16.34 -7.83 21.89
N VAL A 231 -17.44 -7.65 21.17
CA VAL A 231 -18.78 -8.05 21.60
C VAL A 231 -19.54 -8.68 20.45
N SER A 232 -20.12 -9.85 20.68
CA SER A 232 -20.82 -10.63 19.67
C SER A 232 -22.14 -11.17 20.20
N GLN A 233 -23.11 -11.40 19.31
CA GLN A 233 -24.32 -12.18 19.62
C GLN A 233 -24.08 -13.69 19.49
N ASN A 234 -22.92 -14.10 18.95
CA ASN A 234 -22.51 -15.49 18.87
C ASN A 234 -21.85 -15.92 20.19
N SER A 235 -22.19 -17.11 20.68
CA SER A 235 -21.50 -17.74 21.81
C SER A 235 -20.15 -18.34 21.39
N GLY A 236 -19.32 -18.72 22.36
CA GLY A 236 -18.03 -19.39 22.12
C GLY A 236 -16.81 -18.48 22.23
N ASP A 237 -15.71 -18.80 21.54
CA ASP A 237 -14.49 -17.99 21.60
C ASP A 237 -14.47 -16.95 20.47
N ILE A 238 -14.56 -15.67 20.84
CA ILE A 238 -14.49 -14.54 19.91
C ILE A 238 -13.14 -13.78 19.97
N SER A 239 -12.16 -14.30 20.72
CA SER A 239 -10.82 -13.70 20.79
C SER A 239 -10.06 -13.84 19.48
N GLY A 240 -10.30 -14.93 18.72
CA GLY A 240 -9.47 -15.27 17.57
C GLY A 240 -8.00 -15.50 17.95
N ASP A 241 -7.73 -15.74 19.23
CA ASP A 241 -6.41 -15.98 19.78
C ASP A 241 -6.24 -17.49 20.04
N TYR A 242 -5.29 -18.08 19.31
CA TYR A 242 -4.95 -19.50 19.37
C TYR A 242 -3.67 -19.78 20.17
N ASN A 243 -3.16 -18.78 20.90
CA ASN A 243 -1.98 -18.95 21.74
C ASN A 243 -2.29 -19.84 22.96
N GLU A 244 -1.26 -20.54 23.42
CA GLU A 244 -1.29 -21.27 24.68
C GLU A 244 -0.87 -20.36 25.85
N TYR A 245 -1.54 -20.53 26.98
CA TYR A 245 -1.30 -19.75 28.19
C TYR A 245 -0.99 -20.65 29.38
N GLU A 246 -0.05 -20.21 30.21
CA GLU A 246 0.32 -20.85 31.46
C GLU A 246 -0.87 -20.99 32.41
N THR A 247 -1.75 -19.98 32.45
CA THR A 247 -2.91 -19.95 33.34
C THR A 247 -4.19 -19.68 32.57
N THR A 248 -5.20 -20.52 32.83
CA THR A 248 -6.61 -20.24 32.56
C THR A 248 -7.37 -20.35 33.88
N LYS A 249 -8.08 -19.29 34.28
CA LYS A 249 -8.87 -19.29 35.53
C LYS A 249 -10.18 -18.55 35.34
N THR A 250 -11.20 -18.96 36.08
CA THR A 250 -12.47 -18.22 36.15
C THR A 250 -12.51 -17.38 37.43
N VAL A 251 -12.85 -16.10 37.29
CA VAL A 251 -13.06 -15.18 38.41
C VAL A 251 -14.49 -14.63 38.39
N ALA A 252 -15.05 -14.37 39.56
CA ALA A 252 -16.34 -13.70 39.67
C ALA A 252 -16.13 -12.18 39.71
N ILE A 253 -16.88 -11.44 38.88
CA ILE A 253 -16.99 -9.98 38.95
C ILE A 253 -18.48 -9.65 39.04
N GLY A 254 -18.96 -9.35 40.24
CA GLY A 254 -20.40 -9.29 40.51
C GLY A 254 -21.02 -10.68 40.26
N GLU A 255 -22.08 -10.73 39.45
CA GLU A 255 -22.73 -11.98 39.05
C GLU A 255 -22.08 -12.64 37.82
N LEU A 256 -21.15 -11.94 37.16
CA LEU A 256 -20.50 -12.43 35.95
C LEU A 256 -19.37 -13.42 36.27
N LYS A 257 -19.28 -14.48 35.47
CA LYS A 257 -18.15 -15.40 35.46
C LYS A 257 -17.22 -15.04 34.31
N ILE A 258 -16.04 -14.53 34.64
CA ILE A 258 -15.04 -14.10 33.66
C ILE A 258 -13.95 -15.16 33.56
N THR A 259 -13.67 -15.63 32.35
CA THR A 259 -12.52 -16.49 32.07
C THR A 259 -11.32 -15.63 31.73
N LEU A 260 -10.25 -15.76 32.50
CA LEU A 260 -8.97 -15.06 32.31
C LEU A 260 -7.92 -16.04 31.81
N LYS A 261 -7.24 -15.71 30.70
CA LYS A 261 -6.08 -16.43 30.19
C LYS A 261 -4.85 -15.52 30.21
N GLY A 262 -3.69 -16.05 30.58
CA GLY A 262 -2.45 -15.28 30.60
C GLY A 262 -1.25 -16.00 31.22
N ASN A 263 -0.15 -15.26 31.36
CA ASN A 263 1.16 -15.78 31.77
C ASN A 263 1.72 -14.95 32.93
N LYS A 264 2.48 -15.56 33.85
CA LYS A 264 3.19 -14.85 34.93
C LYS A 264 2.32 -13.90 35.76
N GLY A 265 1.06 -14.27 35.99
CA GLY A 265 0.10 -13.48 36.77
C GLY A 265 -0.54 -12.29 36.03
N LEU A 266 -0.17 -12.05 34.77
CA LEU A 266 -0.79 -11.05 33.90
C LEU A 266 -1.85 -11.69 33.01
N VAL A 267 -2.80 -10.88 32.54
CA VAL A 267 -3.95 -11.31 31.73
C VAL A 267 -3.79 -10.81 30.29
N SER A 268 -3.84 -11.74 29.34
CA SER A 268 -3.83 -11.47 27.90
C SER A 268 -5.23 -11.56 27.28
N ILE A 269 -6.13 -12.33 27.88
CA ILE A 269 -7.52 -12.47 27.43
C ILE A 269 -8.44 -12.50 28.64
N ALA A 270 -9.53 -11.74 28.57
CA ALA A 270 -10.68 -11.92 29.45
C ALA A 270 -11.95 -12.05 28.65
N SER A 271 -12.69 -13.15 28.84
CA SER A 271 -13.94 -13.42 28.13
C SER A 271 -15.09 -13.78 29.07
N TRP A 272 -16.31 -13.38 28.70
CA TRP A 272 -17.52 -13.66 29.45
C TRP A 272 -18.76 -13.56 28.57
N GLU A 273 -19.84 -14.20 29.00
CA GLU A 273 -21.16 -14.05 28.38
C GLU A 273 -22.12 -13.39 29.38
N ALA A 274 -22.88 -12.39 28.92
CA ALA A 274 -23.89 -11.68 29.71
C ALA A 274 -24.95 -11.07 28.79
N ASN A 275 -26.20 -11.00 29.23
CA ASN A 275 -27.29 -10.29 28.54
C ASN A 275 -27.48 -10.69 27.05
N GLY A 276 -27.23 -11.96 26.70
CA GLY A 276 -27.33 -12.44 25.32
C GLY A 276 -26.15 -12.06 24.42
N PHE A 277 -25.06 -11.59 25.01
CA PHE A 277 -23.82 -11.24 24.33
C PHE A 277 -22.65 -12.02 24.89
N ASN A 278 -21.65 -12.20 24.04
CA ASN A 278 -20.34 -12.72 24.36
C ASN A 278 -19.32 -11.58 24.20
N TYR A 279 -18.43 -11.45 25.17
CA TYR A 279 -17.50 -10.34 25.29
C TYR A 279 -16.08 -10.85 25.43
N CYS A 280 -15.13 -10.08 24.90
CA CYS A 280 -13.71 -10.34 25.08
C CYS A 280 -12.90 -9.03 25.18
N LEU A 281 -11.93 -9.00 26.10
CA LEU A 281 -10.88 -7.98 26.18
C LEU A 281 -9.52 -8.63 25.94
N MET A 282 -8.73 -8.04 25.04
CA MET A 282 -7.40 -8.53 24.67
C MET A 282 -6.43 -7.36 24.61
N PRO A 283 -5.64 -7.08 25.65
CA PRO A 283 -4.57 -6.11 25.58
C PRO A 283 -3.31 -6.69 24.92
N ASP A 284 -2.66 -5.93 24.04
CA ASP A 284 -1.34 -6.31 23.47
C ASP A 284 -0.28 -6.42 24.57
N SER A 285 -0.32 -5.48 25.51
CA SER A 285 0.47 -5.51 26.73
C SER A 285 -0.38 -6.07 27.86
N ALA A 286 -0.12 -7.31 28.27
CA ALA A 286 -0.90 -8.02 29.29
C ALA A 286 -1.09 -7.16 30.56
N LEU A 287 -2.33 -7.12 31.06
CA LEU A 287 -2.73 -6.27 32.19
C LEU A 287 -2.74 -7.05 33.50
N SER A 288 -2.67 -6.34 34.62
CA SER A 288 -2.97 -6.95 35.91
C SER A 288 -4.44 -7.40 35.98
N VAL A 289 -4.72 -8.36 36.87
CA VAL A 289 -6.09 -8.80 37.12
C VAL A 289 -6.94 -7.64 37.61
N GLU A 290 -6.40 -6.78 38.47
CA GLU A 290 -7.07 -5.65 39.09
C GLU A 290 -7.47 -4.58 38.08
N GLU A 291 -6.55 -4.19 37.18
CA GLU A 291 -6.83 -3.23 36.11
C GLU A 291 -7.94 -3.75 35.19
N LEU A 292 -7.83 -5.02 34.78
CA LEU A 292 -8.80 -5.62 33.89
C LEU A 292 -10.17 -5.80 34.56
N GLN A 293 -10.20 -6.14 35.85
CA GLN A 293 -11.45 -6.16 36.62
C GLN A 293 -12.12 -4.78 36.68
N ALA A 294 -11.34 -3.71 36.85
CA ALA A 294 -11.88 -2.35 36.86
C ALA A 294 -12.50 -1.96 35.51
N ILE A 295 -11.85 -2.34 34.40
CA ILE A 295 -12.38 -2.13 33.05
C ILE A 295 -13.68 -2.91 32.86
N ILE A 296 -13.70 -4.20 33.22
CA ILE A 296 -14.91 -5.03 33.05
C ILE A 296 -16.08 -4.46 33.86
N LYS A 297 -15.85 -4.04 35.12
CA LYS A 297 -16.88 -3.39 35.94
C LYS A 297 -17.47 -2.12 35.32
N SER A 298 -16.75 -1.47 34.41
CA SER A 298 -17.21 -0.27 33.72
C SER A 298 -18.08 -0.54 32.47
N ILE A 299 -18.20 -1.82 32.09
CA ILE A 299 -19.02 -2.33 30.98
C ILE A 299 -20.38 -2.82 31.50
N ILE A 300 -20.42 -3.24 32.77
CA ILE A 300 -21.61 -3.82 33.42
C ILE A 300 -22.57 -2.73 33.89
#